data_AF-A0A7H8S1L0-F1
#
_entry.id   AF-A0A7H8S1L0-F1
#
_cell.length_a   1.000
_cell.length_b   1.000
_cell.length_c   1.000
_cell.angle_alpha   90.00
_cell.angle_beta   90.00
_cell.angle_gamma   90.00
#
_symmetry.space_group_name_H-M   'P 1'
#
loop_
_entity.id
_entity.type
_entity.pdbx_description
1 polymer ?
#
loop_
_entity_poly.entity_id
_entity_poly.type
_entity_poly.pdbx_seq_one_letter_code
_entity_poly.pdbx_strand_id
1 'polypeptide(L)' 'MQAFEPKPFRKILKFQILCKKREMIDLGMKYGLTDQRTIQCSQQLDYLLNLYSKENKLEPTG' A
#
# COMPACT_ATOMS: atom_id res chain seq x y z
N MET A 1 -9.28 29.01 6.90
CA MET A 1 -9.11 27.53 6.98
C MET A 1 -8.84 27.03 5.56
N GLN A 2 -7.58 26.80 5.20
CA GLN A 2 -7.25 26.27 3.87
C GLN A 2 -7.12 24.75 4.01
N ALA A 3 -8.08 24.02 3.47
CA ALA A 3 -8.04 22.57 3.42
C ALA A 3 -6.86 22.16 2.53
N PHE A 4 -5.81 21.62 3.15
CA PHE A 4 -4.72 20.95 2.44
C PHE A 4 -5.32 19.70 1.79
N GLU A 5 -5.79 19.83 0.54
CA GLU A 5 -6.13 18.69 -0.30
C GLU A 5 -4.93 17.74 -0.31
N PRO A 6 -5.07 16.46 0.08
CA PRO A 6 -3.95 15.55 0.06
C PRO A 6 -3.49 15.41 -1.39
N LYS A 7 -2.19 15.63 -1.62
CA LYS A 7 -1.53 15.53 -2.93
C LYS A 7 -2.10 14.34 -3.72
N PRO A 8 -2.45 14.49 -5.02
CA PRO A 8 -3.12 13.45 -5.81
C PRO A 8 -2.45 12.07 -5.71
N PHE A 9 -1.12 12.07 -5.63
CA PHE A 9 -0.29 10.90 -5.45
C PHE A 9 -0.63 10.07 -4.21
N ARG A 10 -0.97 10.70 -3.07
CA ARG A 10 -1.32 10.02 -1.82
C ARG A 10 -2.65 9.28 -1.93
N LYS A 11 -3.64 9.89 -2.59
CA LYS A 11 -4.96 9.25 -2.83
C LYS A 11 -4.79 8.01 -3.72
N ILE A 12 -3.98 8.13 -4.78
CA ILE A 12 -3.66 7.02 -5.70
C ILE A 12 -2.94 5.89 -4.96
N LEU A 13 -1.92 6.22 -4.17
CA LEU A 13 -1.12 5.22 -3.45
C LEU A 13 -1.96 4.47 -2.41
N LYS A 14 -2.82 5.18 -1.68
CA LYS A 14 -3.76 4.57 -0.73
C LYS A 14 -4.74 3.63 -1.45
N PHE A 15 -5.24 4.02 -2.62
CA PHE A 15 -6.10 3.15 -3.43
C PHE A 15 -5.37 1.88 -3.88
N GLN A 16 -4.14 2.00 -4.38
CA GLN A 16 -3.34 0.84 -4.78
C GLN A 16 -3.08 -0.13 -3.62
N ILE A 17 -2.78 0.39 -2.42
CA ILE A 17 -2.62 -0.43 -1.20
C ILE A 17 -3.90 -1.21 -0.90
N LEU A 18 -5.07 -0.56 -0.98
CA LEU A 18 -6.35 -1.22 -0.72
C LEU A 18 -6.65 -2.33 -1.72
N CYS A 19 -6.44 -2.06 -3.01
CA CYS A 19 -6.60 -3.07 -4.07
C CYS A 19 -5.66 -4.26 -3.84
N LYS A 20 -4.38 -3.98 -3.56
CA LYS A 20 -3.36 -5.02 -3.38
C LYS A 20 -3.58 -5.85 -2.12
N LYS A 21 -4.08 -5.23 -1.05
CA LYS A 21 -4.48 -5.93 0.17
C LYS A 21 -5.61 -6.92 -0.09
N ARG A 22 -6.61 -6.54 -0.89
CA ARG A 22 -7.71 -7.42 -1.27
C ARG A 22 -7.22 -8.59 -2.12
N GLU A 23 -6.38 -8.33 -3.11
CA GLU A 23 -5.73 -9.36 -3.93
C GLU A 23 -4.95 -10.37 -3.06
N MET A 24 -4.17 -9.90 -2.09
CA MET A 24 -3.41 -10.78 -1.19
C MET A 24 -4.32 -11.68 -0.35
N ILE A 25 -5.45 -11.16 0.14
CA ILE A 25 -6.45 -11.94 0.89
C ILE A 25 -7.05 -13.00 -0.03
N ASP A 26 -7.47 -12.63 -1.24
CA ASP A 26 -8.08 -13.57 -2.19
C ASP A 26 -7.08 -14.68 -2.58
N LEU A 27 -5.80 -14.34 -2.81
CA LEU A 27 -4.74 -15.31 -3.07
C LEU A 27 -4.45 -16.20 -1.86
N GLY A 28 -4.40 -15.62 -0.66
CA GLY A 28 -4.19 -16.36 0.59
C GLY A 28 -5.31 -17.34 0.89
N MET A 29 -6.57 -16.96 0.59
CA MET A 29 -7.73 -17.83 0.73
C MET A 29 -7.76 -18.94 -0.32
N LYS A 30 -7.34 -18.65 -1.56
CA LYS A 30 -7.41 -19.59 -2.68
C LYS A 30 -6.24 -20.58 -2.74
N TYR A 31 -5.03 -20.11 -2.44
CA TYR A 31 -3.79 -20.86 -2.64
C TYR A 31 -2.99 -21.07 -1.35
N GLY A 32 -3.33 -20.37 -0.27
CA GLY A 32 -2.57 -20.37 0.98
C GLY A 32 -1.53 -19.27 1.05
N LEU A 33 -1.05 -18.97 2.27
CA LEU A 33 -0.09 -17.90 2.54
C LEU A 33 1.34 -18.22 2.09
N THR A 34 1.65 -19.51 1.93
CA THR A 34 2.96 -19.99 1.49
C THR A 34 3.06 -20.19 -0.02
N ASP A 35 1.97 -19.99 -0.76
CA ASP A 35 1.99 -20.02 -2.22
C ASP A 35 2.84 -18.85 -2.74
N GLN A 36 3.66 -19.12 -3.75
CA GLN A 36 4.56 -18.13 -4.33
C GLN A 36 3.83 -16.87 -4.79
N ARG A 37 2.59 -16.98 -5.29
CA ARG A 37 1.78 -15.82 -5.71
C ARG A 37 1.36 -14.97 -4.52
N THR A 38 0.97 -15.59 -3.41
CA THR A 38 0.60 -14.89 -2.18
C THR A 38 1.82 -14.20 -1.57
N ILE A 39 2.99 -14.85 -1.61
CA ILE A 39 4.26 -14.28 -1.16
C ILE A 39 4.67 -13.08 -2.04
N GLN A 40 4.57 -13.19 -3.36
CA GLN A 40 4.85 -12.07 -4.26
C GLN A 40 3.88 -10.91 -4.04
N CYS A 41 2.60 -11.22 -3.83
CA CYS A 41 1.58 -10.22 -3.54
C CYS A 41 1.86 -9.49 -2.22
N SER A 42 2.32 -10.20 -1.19
CA SER A 42 2.69 -9.58 0.09
C SER A 42 3.91 -8.66 -0.02
N GLN A 43 4.92 -9.06 -0.80
CA GLN A 43 6.10 -8.21 -1.08
C GLN A 43 5.72 -6.92 -1.83
N GLN A 44 4.82 -7.03 -2.81
CA GLN A 44 4.31 -5.87 -3.54
C GLN A 44 3.48 -4.94 -2.65
N LEU A 45 2.65 -5.51 -1.76
CA LEU A 45 1.90 -4.73 -0.78
C LEU A 45 2.83 -4.01 0.19
N ASP A 46 3.88 -4.69 0.68
CA ASP A 46 4.88 -4.09 1.57
C ASP A 46 5.62 -2.92 0.90
N TYR A 47 6.00 -3.07 -0.37
CA TYR A 47 6.59 -1.98 -1.15
C TYR A 47 5.68 -0.75 -1.23
N LEU A 48 4.39 -0.94 -1.50
CA LEU A 48 3.41 0.16 -1.55
C LEU A 48 3.23 0.82 -0.18
N LEU A 49 3.22 0.05 0.90
CA LEU A 49 3.15 0.55 2.27
C LEU A 49 4.41 1.37 2.62
N ASN A 50 5.59 0.90 2.22
CA ASN A 50 6.85 1.61 2.42
C ASN A 50 6.91 2.92 1.64
N LEU A 51 6.43 2.95 0.39
CA LEU A 51 6.28 4.19 -0.37
C LEU A 51 5.34 5.17 0.33
N TYR A 52 4.18 4.69 0.81
CA TYR A 52 3.22 5.54 1.50
C TYR A 52 3.78 6.07 2.82
N SER A 53 4.54 5.25 3.55
CA SER A 53 5.23 5.65 4.78
C SER A 53 6.30 6.72 4.51
N LYS A 54 7.10 6.55 3.45
CA LYS A 54 8.11 7.55 3.05
C LYS A 54 7.49 8.89 2.69
N GLU A 55 6.38 8.89 1.95
CA GLU A 55 5.64 10.12 1.64
C GLU A 55 5.08 10.81 2.90
N ASN A 56 4.75 10.06 3.96
CA ASN A 56 4.35 10.66 5.25
C ASN A 56 5.54 11.15 6.08
N LYS A 57 6.77 10.67 5.83
CA LYS A 57 7.99 11.09 6.54
C LYS A 57 8.63 12.36 5.96
N LEU A 58 8.10 12.91 4.86
CA LEU A 58 8.51 14.20 4.28
C LEU A 58 7.75 15.40 4.91
N GLU A 59 7.38 15.31 6.19
CA GLU A 59 7.21 16.51 7.01
C GLU A 59 8.63 16.90 7.48
N PRO A 60 9.12 18.11 7.19
CA PRO A 60 10.41 18.55 7.70
C PRO A 60 10.29 18.65 9.22
N THR A 61 10.78 17.65 9.94
CA THR A 61 11.17 17.85 11.34
C THR A 61 12.37 18.80 11.31
N GLY A 62 12.11 20.06 11.64
CA GLY A 62 13.13 21.08 11.85
C GLY A 62 14.09 20.76 13.00
#